data_AF-A0A366DNX0-F1
#
_entry.id   AF-A0A366DNX0-F1
#
_cell.length_a   1.000
_cell.length_b   1.000
_cell.length_c   1.000
_cell.angle_alpha   90.00
_cell.angle_beta   90.00
_cell.angle_gamma   90.00
#
_symmetry.space_group_name_H-M   'P 1'
#
loop_
_entity.id
_entity.type
_entity.pdbx_description
1 polymer ?
#
loop_
_entity_poly.entity_id
_entity_poly.type
_entity_poly.pdbx_seq_one_letter_code
_entity_poly.pdbx_strand_id
1 'polypeptide(L)'
;KYSLFRFIDVFEAFAIYLLCFASNLIFIYVQTLNLEEVSYILESFIKSIIDYQIIINIFLTFIMIIFHYQFLERKKTEISCRILVGDTMVHIIIRYILHSLAILVFSFLLSLSLNFYLELKVTSNLYLVVIFIIYILISAGQVKRE
;
A
#
# COMPACT_ATOMS: atom_id res chain seq x y z
N LYS A 1 15.92 -1.33 22.31
CA LYS A 1 15.73 -2.10 21.05
C LYS A 1 14.55 -1.51 20.26
N TYR A 2 14.66 -0.29 19.74
CA TYR A 2 13.51 0.54 19.32
C TYR A 2 13.18 0.42 17.83
N SER A 3 11.90 0.31 17.47
CA SER A 3 11.38 0.38 16.08
C SER A 3 11.93 1.60 15.33
N LEU A 4 12.14 1.49 14.01
CA LEU A 4 12.49 2.65 13.16
C LEU A 4 11.23 3.51 12.88
N PHE A 5 10.07 2.84 12.78
CA PHE A 5 8.77 3.49 12.58
C PHE A 5 8.24 4.00 13.92
N ARG A 6 7.82 5.28 13.94
CA ARG A 6 6.98 5.81 15.04
C ARG A 6 5.53 5.40 14.79
N PHE A 7 4.70 5.50 15.83
CA PHE A 7 3.28 5.13 15.76
C PHE A 7 2.52 5.87 14.64
N ILE A 8 2.85 7.16 14.43
CA ILE A 8 2.30 7.97 13.34
C ILE A 8 2.72 7.43 11.97
N ASP A 9 3.99 7.07 11.78
CA ASP A 9 4.47 6.52 10.50
C ASP A 9 3.80 5.17 10.17
N VAL A 10 3.56 4.35 11.21
CA VAL A 10 2.81 3.08 11.06
C VAL A 10 1.38 3.35 10.61
N PHE A 11 0.70 4.30 11.24
CA PHE A 11 -0.68 4.65 10.91
C PHE A 11 -0.80 5.24 9.50
N GLU A 12 0.13 6.12 9.12
CA GLU A 12 0.18 6.72 7.78
C GLU A 12 0.37 5.65 6.70
N ALA A 13 1.36 4.76 6.86
CA ALA A 13 1.57 3.63 5.94
C ALA A 13 0.33 2.72 5.85
N PHE A 14 -0.25 2.38 7.01
CA PHE A 14 -1.45 1.54 7.08
C PHE A 14 -2.63 2.17 6.34
N ALA A 15 -2.87 3.47 6.54
CA ALA A 15 -3.97 4.19 5.91
C ALA A 15 -3.83 4.23 4.38
N ILE A 16 -2.62 4.48 3.85
CA ILE A 16 -2.42 4.53 2.39
C ILE A 16 -2.59 3.12 1.77
N TYR A 17 -2.06 2.07 2.40
CA TYR A 17 -2.30 0.70 1.92
C TYR A 17 -3.79 0.35 1.94
N LEU A 18 -4.49 0.69 3.02
CA LEU A 18 -5.91 0.42 3.17
C LEU A 18 -6.72 1.18 2.12
N LEU A 19 -6.36 2.44 1.83
CA LEU A 19 -6.99 3.23 0.76
C LEU A 19 -6.82 2.55 -0.61
N CYS A 20 -5.62 2.04 -0.92
CA CYS A 20 -5.36 1.33 -2.18
C CYS A 20 -6.22 0.06 -2.30
N PHE A 21 -6.26 -0.77 -1.25
CA PHE A 21 -7.06 -1.99 -1.25
C PHE A 21 -8.57 -1.71 -1.26
N ALA A 22 -9.02 -0.72 -0.50
CA ALA A 22 -10.43 -0.34 -0.44
C ALA A 22 -10.91 0.25 -1.77
N SER A 23 -10.11 1.09 -2.42
CA SER A 23 -10.44 1.62 -3.75
C SER A 23 -10.60 0.48 -4.77
N ASN A 24 -9.64 -0.45 -4.79
CA ASN A 24 -9.72 -1.61 -5.68
C ASN A 24 -10.94 -2.49 -5.38
N LEU A 25 -11.25 -2.70 -4.09
CA LEU A 25 -12.44 -3.43 -3.66
C LEU A 25 -13.73 -2.77 -4.15
N ILE A 26 -13.85 -1.45 -4.02
CA ILE A 26 -15.01 -0.69 -4.47
C ILE A 26 -15.20 -0.86 -5.98
N PHE A 27 -14.14 -0.77 -6.77
CA PHE A 27 -14.24 -0.97 -8.22
C PHE A 27 -14.73 -2.37 -8.60
N ILE A 28 -14.18 -3.41 -7.95
CA ILE A 28 -14.61 -4.80 -8.20
C ILE A 28 -16.06 -4.99 -7.79
N TYR A 29 -16.45 -4.45 -6.62
CA TYR A 29 -17.81 -4.52 -6.13
C TYR A 29 -18.78 -3.87 -7.12
N VAL A 30 -18.47 -2.66 -7.58
CA VAL A 30 -19.30 -1.93 -8.55
C VAL A 30 -19.39 -2.67 -9.90
N GLN A 31 -18.32 -3.34 -10.34
CA GLN A 31 -18.36 -4.20 -11.54
C GLN A 31 -19.23 -5.45 -11.37
N THR A 32 -19.34 -5.99 -10.15
CA THR A 32 -20.18 -7.15 -9.86
C THR A 32 -21.65 -6.82 -9.65
N LEU A 33 -21.99 -5.54 -9.42
CA LEU A 33 -23.38 -5.12 -9.35
C LEU A 33 -23.97 -5.12 -10.77
N ASN A 34 -24.98 -5.97 -11.00
CA ASN A 34 -25.79 -5.95 -12.22
C ASN A 34 -26.68 -4.69 -12.22
N LEU A 35 -26.11 -3.55 -12.59
CA LEU A 35 -26.80 -2.26 -12.63
C LEU A 35 -27.81 -2.11 -13.78
N GLU A 36 -27.78 -3.04 -14.75
CA GLU A 36 -28.71 -3.10 -15.89
C GLU A 36 -30.19 -3.10 -15.42
N GLU A 37 -30.49 -3.70 -14.27
CA GLU A 37 -31.86 -3.78 -13.74
C GLU A 37 -32.34 -2.48 -13.05
N VAL A 38 -31.42 -1.60 -12.63
CA VAL A 38 -31.75 -0.44 -11.79
C VAL A 38 -31.95 0.82 -12.63
N SER A 39 -31.02 1.14 -13.54
CA SER A 39 -31.14 2.31 -14.43
C SER A 39 -30.00 2.35 -15.46
N TYR A 40 -30.37 2.38 -16.74
CA TYR A 40 -29.45 2.54 -17.87
C TYR A 40 -28.57 3.81 -17.76
N ILE A 41 -29.11 4.91 -17.24
CA ILE A 41 -28.35 6.15 -17.09
C ILE A 41 -27.25 5.98 -16.03
N LEU A 42 -27.58 5.36 -14.90
CA LEU A 42 -26.63 5.15 -13.81
C LEU A 42 -25.50 4.20 -14.23
N GLU A 43 -25.84 3.14 -14.97
CA GLU A 43 -24.86 2.21 -15.52
C GLU A 43 -23.83 2.91 -16.42
N SER A 44 -24.29 3.75 -17.36
CA SER A 44 -23.42 4.48 -18.28
C SER A 44 -22.43 5.41 -17.56
N PHE A 45 -22.90 6.12 -16.51
CA PHE A 45 -22.02 6.95 -15.67
C PHE A 45 -20.99 6.12 -14.90
N ILE A 46 -21.41 5.02 -14.30
CA ILE A 46 -20.52 4.14 -13.53
C ILE A 46 -19.48 3.49 -14.44
N LYS A 47 -19.88 3.05 -15.64
CA LYS A 47 -18.98 2.46 -16.64
C LYS A 47 -17.89 3.44 -17.06
N SER A 48 -18.26 4.70 -17.27
CA SER A 48 -17.30 5.78 -17.55
C SER A 48 -16.28 5.96 -16.41
N ILE A 49 -16.68 5.76 -15.15
CA ILE A 49 -15.75 5.82 -14.00
C ILE A 49 -14.85 4.57 -13.94
N ILE A 50 -15.40 3.39 -14.23
CA ILE A 50 -14.65 2.13 -14.28
C ILE A 50 -13.55 2.20 -15.35
N ASP A 51 -13.78 2.86 -16.48
CA ASP A 51 -12.76 3.04 -17.52
C ASP A 51 -11.50 3.78 -16.99
N TYR A 52 -11.65 4.63 -15.97
CA TYR A 52 -10.54 5.31 -15.29
C TYR A 52 -9.93 4.51 -14.12
N GLN A 53 -10.42 3.31 -13.81
CA GLN A 53 -9.94 2.48 -12.69
C GLN A 53 -8.42 2.29 -12.72
N ILE A 54 -7.86 1.99 -13.91
CA ILE A 54 -6.42 1.77 -14.07
C ILE A 54 -5.64 3.04 -13.69
N ILE A 55 -6.09 4.20 -14.16
CA ILE A 55 -5.44 5.49 -13.87
C ILE A 55 -5.50 5.80 -12.37
N ILE A 56 -6.65 5.55 -11.73
CA ILE A 56 -6.83 5.76 -10.29
C ILE A 56 -5.92 4.82 -9.49
N ASN A 57 -5.83 3.54 -9.87
CA ASN A 57 -4.93 2.58 -9.23
C ASN A 57 -3.46 2.99 -9.39
N ILE A 58 -3.05 3.42 -10.58
CA ILE A 58 -1.69 3.93 -10.81
C ILE A 58 -1.42 5.13 -9.90
N PHE A 59 -2.33 6.10 -9.84
CA PHE A 59 -2.19 7.28 -8.99
C PHE A 59 -2.06 6.92 -7.50
N LEU A 60 -2.91 6.02 -6.99
CA LEU A 60 -2.85 5.56 -5.60
C LEU A 60 -1.54 4.83 -5.29
N THR A 61 -1.09 3.95 -6.19
CA THR A 61 0.19 3.26 -6.02
C THR A 61 1.39 4.20 -6.06
N PHE A 62 1.30 5.31 -6.80
CA PHE A 62 2.33 6.35 -6.82
C PHE A 62 2.44 7.09 -5.48
N ILE A 63 1.31 7.34 -4.80
CA ILE A 63 1.32 7.92 -3.45
C ILE A 63 2.09 7.04 -2.47
N MET A 64 1.98 5.71 -2.58
CA MET A 64 2.77 4.78 -1.75
C MET A 64 4.27 4.92 -1.96
N ILE A 65 4.72 5.14 -3.21
CA ILE A 65 6.15 5.37 -3.52
C ILE A 65 6.62 6.67 -2.87
N ILE A 66 5.84 7.75 -3.02
CA ILE A 66 6.15 9.04 -2.39
C ILE A 66 6.26 8.89 -0.88
N PHE A 67 5.33 8.16 -0.25
CA PHE A 67 5.37 7.91 1.18
C PHE A 67 6.67 7.22 1.61
N HIS A 68 7.10 6.15 0.93
CA HIS A 68 8.35 5.46 1.26
C HIS A 68 9.57 6.36 1.10
N TYR A 69 9.60 7.18 0.05
CA TYR A 69 10.68 8.15 -0.16
C TYR A 69 10.71 9.21 0.96
N GLN A 70 9.57 9.84 1.26
CA GLN A 70 9.47 10.84 2.33
C GLN A 70 9.81 10.25 3.69
N PHE A 71 9.40 9.01 3.97
CA PHE A 71 9.71 8.32 5.22
C PHE A 71 11.22 8.16 5.40
N LEU A 72 11.94 7.73 4.35
CA LEU A 72 13.40 7.58 4.40
C LEU A 72 14.10 8.93 4.65
N GLU A 73 13.69 9.98 3.95
CA GLU A 73 14.26 11.32 4.12
C GLU A 73 14.07 11.84 5.56
N ARG A 74 12.86 11.66 6.14
CA ARG A 74 12.57 12.01 7.54
C ARG A 74 13.41 11.23 8.54
N LYS A 75 13.86 10.02 8.17
CA LYS A 75 14.61 9.10 9.04
C LYS A 75 16.12 9.10 8.83
N LYS A 76 16.61 9.86 7.86
CA LYS A 76 18.03 9.95 7.52
C LYS A 76 18.93 10.25 8.71
N THR A 77 18.58 11.26 9.52
CA THR A 77 19.35 11.63 10.71
C THR A 77 19.37 10.53 11.77
N GLU A 78 18.24 9.85 11.99
CA GLU A 78 18.14 8.73 12.94
C GLU A 78 18.96 7.52 12.47
N ILE A 79 18.96 7.23 11.17
CA ILE A 79 19.77 6.18 10.53
C ILE A 79 21.26 6.48 10.71
N SER A 80 21.70 7.71 10.38
CA SER A 80 23.09 8.14 10.56
C SER A 80 23.57 8.04 12.01
N CYS A 81 22.74 8.46 12.97
CA CYS A 81 23.05 8.33 14.39
C CYS A 81 23.19 6.87 14.83
N ARG A 82 22.34 5.96 14.34
CA ARG A 82 22.44 4.52 14.67
C ARG A 82 23.72 3.90 14.13
N ILE A 83 24.14 4.29 12.92
CA ILE A 83 25.39 3.84 12.32
C ILE A 83 26.59 4.33 13.13
N LEU A 84 26.57 5.59 13.59
CA LEU A 84 27.62 6.16 14.43
C LEU A 84 27.80 5.40 15.75
N VAL A 85 26.72 4.88 16.32
CA VAL A 85 26.72 4.08 17.56
C VAL A 85 27.09 2.60 17.31
N GLY A 86 27.39 2.23 16.06
CA GLY A 86 27.88 0.90 15.67
C GLY A 86 26.83 -0.04 15.09
N ASP A 87 25.63 0.46 14.74
CA ASP A 87 24.66 -0.32 13.95
C ASP A 87 25.15 -0.46 12.50
N THR A 88 24.73 -1.52 11.82
CA THR A 88 25.13 -1.76 10.43
C THR A 88 23.99 -1.44 9.47
N MET A 89 24.32 -0.92 8.29
CA MET A 89 23.34 -0.62 7.23
C MET A 89 22.40 -1.79 6.92
N VAL A 90 22.93 -3.02 6.91
CA VAL A 90 22.16 -4.24 6.62
C VAL A 90 21.08 -4.50 7.67
N HIS A 91 21.40 -4.30 8.95
CA HIS A 91 20.41 -4.49 10.02
C HIS A 91 19.29 -3.46 9.95
N ILE A 92 19.61 -2.21 9.57
CA ILE A 92 18.61 -1.14 9.36
C ILE A 92 17.69 -1.48 8.18
N ILE A 93 18.26 -1.94 7.05
CA ILE A 93 17.50 -2.34 5.85
C ILE A 93 16.55 -3.51 6.17
N ILE A 94 17.06 -4.58 6.79
CA ILE A 94 16.24 -5.74 7.15
C ILE A 94 15.08 -5.32 8.06
N ARG A 95 15.36 -4.44 9.03
CA ARG A 95 14.35 -3.92 9.94
C ARG A 95 13.30 -3.08 9.24
N TYR A 96 13.70 -2.22 8.30
CA TYR A 96 12.78 -1.45 7.47
C TYR A 96 11.85 -2.39 6.67
N ILE A 97 12.42 -3.36 5.93
CA ILE A 97 11.64 -4.32 5.13
C ILE A 97 10.66 -5.09 6.02
N LEU A 98 11.10 -5.60 7.17
CA LEU A 98 10.26 -6.40 8.05
C LEU A 98 9.10 -5.58 8.62
N HIS A 99 9.34 -4.34 9.06
CA HIS A 99 8.27 -3.47 9.56
C HIS A 99 7.29 -3.05 8.45
N SER A 100 7.78 -2.65 7.27
CA SER A 100 6.91 -2.29 6.15
C SER A 100 6.08 -3.47 5.66
N LEU A 101 6.67 -4.67 5.62
CA LEU A 101 5.97 -5.90 5.23
C LEU A 101 4.93 -6.29 6.28
N ALA A 102 5.22 -6.13 7.58
CA ALA A 102 4.24 -6.39 8.64
C ALA A 102 3.00 -5.48 8.51
N ILE A 103 3.20 -4.20 8.19
CA ILE A 103 2.09 -3.25 7.97
C ILE A 103 1.28 -3.65 6.73
N LEU A 104 1.96 -4.03 5.64
CA LEU A 104 1.31 -4.49 4.41
C LEU A 104 0.49 -5.76 4.62
N VAL A 105 1.03 -6.74 5.35
CA VAL A 105 0.31 -7.98 5.67
C VAL A 105 -0.91 -7.67 6.53
N PHE A 106 -0.78 -6.79 7.51
CA PHE A 106 -1.89 -6.41 8.38
C PHE A 106 -3.02 -5.70 7.61
N SER A 107 -2.70 -4.75 6.73
CA SER A 107 -3.69 -4.08 5.87
C SER A 107 -4.32 -5.04 4.85
N PHE A 108 -3.54 -5.97 4.30
CA PHE A 108 -4.04 -7.01 3.40
C PHE A 108 -5.01 -7.97 4.11
N LEU A 109 -4.70 -8.43 5.32
CA LEU A 109 -5.60 -9.28 6.10
C LEU A 109 -6.94 -8.60 6.38
N LEU A 110 -6.91 -7.31 6.71
CA LEU A 110 -8.14 -6.54 6.92
C LEU A 110 -8.96 -6.43 5.61
N SER A 111 -8.29 -6.16 4.49
CA SER A 111 -8.95 -6.15 3.18
C SER A 111 -9.51 -7.54 2.82
N LEU A 112 -8.77 -8.61 3.09
CA LEU A 112 -9.19 -9.98 2.82
C LEU A 112 -10.47 -10.33 3.58
N SER A 113 -10.58 -9.95 4.85
CA SER A 113 -11.81 -10.12 5.64
C SER A 113 -13.01 -9.41 5.00
N LEU A 114 -12.82 -8.21 4.44
CA LEU A 114 -13.86 -7.49 3.70
C LEU A 114 -14.23 -8.19 2.38
N ASN A 115 -13.25 -8.72 1.65
CA ASN A 115 -13.51 -9.48 0.42
C ASN A 115 -14.34 -10.74 0.70
N PHE A 116 -14.03 -11.47 1.78
CA PHE A 116 -14.81 -12.64 2.20
C PHE A 116 -16.23 -12.28 2.58
N TYR A 117 -16.44 -11.16 3.28
CA TYR A 117 -17.77 -10.68 3.65
C TYR A 117 -18.63 -10.32 2.42
N LEU A 118 -18.01 -9.81 1.36
CA LEU A 118 -18.70 -9.38 0.12
C LEU A 118 -18.69 -10.45 -0.99
N GLU A 119 -18.14 -11.64 -0.74
CA GLU A 119 -18.00 -12.73 -1.72
C GLU A 119 -17.28 -12.34 -3.02
N LEU A 120 -16.33 -11.40 -2.94
CA LEU A 120 -15.62 -10.84 -4.10
C LEU A 120 -14.33 -11.60 -4.44
N LYS A 121 -13.91 -11.51 -5.71
CA LYS A 121 -12.67 -12.12 -6.20
C LYS A 121 -11.44 -11.41 -5.61
N VAL A 122 -10.60 -12.18 -4.91
CA VAL A 122 -9.39 -11.71 -4.22
C VAL A 122 -8.19 -11.52 -5.17
N THR A 123 -8.26 -12.02 -6.41
CA THR A 123 -7.14 -12.05 -7.35
C THR A 123 -6.52 -10.68 -7.61
N SER A 124 -7.34 -9.63 -7.74
CA SER A 124 -6.86 -8.27 -7.96
C SER A 124 -6.04 -7.72 -6.79
N ASN A 125 -6.46 -7.99 -5.55
CA ASN A 125 -5.73 -7.55 -4.36
C ASN A 125 -4.38 -8.24 -4.21
N LEU A 126 -4.24 -9.48 -4.68
CA LEU A 126 -2.94 -10.17 -4.71
C LEU A 126 -1.94 -9.47 -5.64
N TYR A 127 -2.37 -8.97 -6.80
CA TYR A 127 -1.48 -8.19 -7.68
C TYR A 127 -0.98 -6.91 -7.01
N LEU A 128 -1.85 -6.20 -6.28
CA LEU A 128 -1.45 -5.01 -5.51
C LEU A 128 -0.44 -5.34 -4.41
N VAL A 129 -0.61 -6.47 -3.70
CA VAL A 129 0.37 -6.93 -2.70
C VAL A 129 1.74 -7.15 -3.34
N VAL A 130 1.80 -7.82 -4.50
CA VAL A 130 3.07 -8.07 -5.20
C VAL A 130 3.73 -6.76 -5.62
N ILE A 131 2.96 -5.80 -6.15
CA ILE A 131 3.46 -4.47 -6.53
C ILE A 131 4.04 -3.74 -5.31
N PHE A 132 3.34 -3.76 -4.17
CA PHE A 132 3.83 -3.11 -2.95
C PHE A 132 5.09 -3.77 -2.37
N ILE A 133 5.21 -5.10 -2.47
CA ILE A 133 6.44 -5.80 -2.09
C ILE A 133 7.62 -5.31 -2.94
N ILE A 134 7.43 -5.20 -4.26
CA ILE A 134 8.47 -4.69 -5.17
C ILE A 134 8.87 -3.26 -4.77
N TYR A 135 7.91 -2.39 -4.46
CA TYR A 135 8.21 -1.03 -4.02
C TYR A 135 8.96 -0.98 -2.69
N ILE A 136 8.59 -1.79 -1.70
CA ILE A 136 9.34 -1.89 -0.44
C ILE A 136 10.78 -2.30 -0.71
N LEU A 137 11.03 -3.26 -1.62
CA LEU A 137 12.37 -3.70 -1.97
C LEU A 137 13.17 -2.60 -2.69
N ILE A 138 12.55 -1.86 -3.61
CA ILE A 138 13.18 -0.74 -4.31
C ILE A 138 13.55 0.37 -3.31
N SER A 139 12.62 0.75 -2.43
CA SER A 139 12.85 1.75 -1.39
C SER A 139 13.91 1.30 -0.38
N ALA A 140 13.94 0.01 -0.01
CA ALA A 140 15.01 -0.55 0.82
C ALA A 140 16.39 -0.44 0.17
N GLY A 141 16.47 -0.53 -1.17
CA GLY A 141 17.69 -0.31 -1.94
C GLY A 141 18.19 1.14 -1.88
N GLN A 142 17.30 2.13 -1.74
CA GLN A 142 17.67 3.55 -1.63
C GLN A 142 18.42 3.84 -0.31
N VAL A 143 18.12 3.12 0.77
CA VAL A 143 18.83 3.21 2.06
C VAL A 143 20.34 2.95 1.93
N LYS A 144 20.77 2.16 0.92
CA LYS A 144 22.19 1.85 0.71
C LYS A 144 22.96 2.99 0.01
N ARG A 145 22.25 3.85 -0.73
CA ARG A 145 22.86 4.92 -1.54
C ARG A 145 23.04 6.23 -0.77
N GLU A 146 22.43 6.34 0.41
CA GLU A 146 22.52 7.49 1.32
C GLU A 146 23.40 7.19 2.52
#